data_AF-W9VRK0-F1
#
_entry.id   AF-W9VRK0-F1
#
_cell.length_a   1.000
_cell.length_b   1.000
_cell.length_c   1.000
_cell.angle_alpha   90.00
_cell.angle_beta   90.00
_cell.angle_gamma   90.00
#
_symmetry.space_group_name_H-M   'P 1'
#
loop_
_entity.id
_entity.type
_entity.pdbx_description
1 polymer ?
#
loop_
_entity_poly.entity_id
_entity_poly.type
_entity_poly.pdbx_seq_one_letter_code
_entity_poly.pdbx_strand_id
1 'polypeptide(L)'
;MEHIAPVTHPAPELDVVTEQQMRKPSVAPSATEKPQVMERVWGFAARTDSTVTYEEYVYWAKIEREMELEENRVFQAEHGSPLRDSIKNVFSKDGRKKAKAEKETRLQTLAHLDEKQPAGGVTDVGNDRSVESALKVSDAEWRTAARALRTASWGQMFFLITTDILGWSGAPFVFASVGYGTGVALYLIFGIFAAWGGWVIWKTFLDLDSSRYPMQSFGDPFLRLFGVRMRHFINVAQSLQQFFTVAILIFSKALNIEQIAHSGVCFVAMMVVIMAVGMLGGFIRSLRKIGWISNAAVWMNIVNFIICMVACSHFAPYYPAITRSTLIQTIEPIKVFAGIPPDQYQQQAPGFAATFNAVNTMVYAYAGALLFVAFLSEMRHPLDFWKGMFLAQAFICLVYMFFGVFVYSFYGQYSANNIVNVVNPYGLQTAGNVLRLLSGWIAIIMYFNIGMKTVYLEVFQAVFKFPSIVEKKGKIFWYLLGPCYWILAFIVAGAVPNLNGIVSFVGAVFMMNFTYTFPGMMYMSSIIHKAAELPGEGFNPATRETIRHDDGLKRWIRGYKKTWFRSTIALIYVLLGLACCGMGTWAAIEGLIAVFGPGGTVAVSFGCPVPV
;
A
#
# COMPACT_ATOMS: atom_id res chain seq x y z
N MET A 1 -34.22 43.50 -1.81
CA MET A 1 -33.41 43.97 -0.67
C MET A 1 -34.17 43.58 0.59
N GLU A 2 -33.87 42.41 1.12
CA GLU A 2 -34.33 41.98 2.44
C GLU A 2 -33.13 41.33 3.12
N HIS A 3 -32.80 41.84 4.31
CA HIS A 3 -31.71 41.37 5.14
C HIS A 3 -32.05 39.99 5.71
N ILE A 4 -31.24 38.97 5.38
CA ILE A 4 -31.26 37.67 6.06
C ILE A 4 -30.05 37.63 7.01
N ALA A 5 -30.32 37.38 8.28
CA ALA A 5 -29.40 37.40 9.40
C ALA A 5 -28.29 36.32 9.30
N PRO A 6 -27.12 36.53 9.95
CA PRO A 6 -26.08 35.52 10.05
C PRO A 6 -26.53 34.40 11.00
N VAL A 7 -26.60 33.17 10.50
CA VAL A 7 -26.87 31.98 11.32
C VAL A 7 -25.64 31.69 12.16
N THR A 8 -25.82 31.77 13.47
CA THR A 8 -24.85 31.47 14.52
C THR A 8 -24.49 29.98 14.55
N HIS A 9 -23.21 29.71 14.83
CA HIS A 9 -22.65 28.36 15.05
C HIS A 9 -23.53 27.48 15.95
N PRO A 10 -23.78 26.20 15.60
CA PRO A 10 -24.37 25.24 16.52
C PRO A 10 -23.25 24.68 17.42
N ALA A 11 -22.80 25.51 18.35
CA ALA A 11 -21.96 25.10 19.47
C ALA A 11 -22.43 25.68 20.84
N PRO A 12 -23.75 25.77 21.16
CA PRO A 12 -24.17 25.86 22.56
C PRO A 12 -24.85 24.59 23.09
N GLU A 13 -25.44 23.73 22.24
CA GLU A 13 -26.25 22.59 22.73
C GLU A 13 -25.41 21.44 23.30
N LEU A 14 -24.14 21.31 22.90
CA LEU A 14 -23.19 20.36 23.51
C LEU A 14 -22.75 20.79 24.92
N ASP A 15 -22.74 22.09 25.22
CA ASP A 15 -22.44 22.57 26.58
C ASP A 15 -23.64 22.37 27.53
N VAL A 16 -24.88 22.47 27.02
CA VAL A 16 -26.10 22.31 27.82
C VAL A 16 -26.33 20.85 28.24
N VAL A 17 -25.99 19.87 27.40
CA VAL A 17 -26.06 18.43 27.79
C VAL A 17 -25.01 18.11 28.86
N THR A 18 -23.88 18.81 28.85
CA THR A 18 -22.82 18.65 29.84
C THR A 18 -23.20 19.29 31.19
N GLU A 19 -23.91 20.42 31.20
CA GLU A 19 -24.38 21.07 32.43
C GLU A 19 -25.55 20.35 33.12
N GLN A 20 -26.49 19.75 32.37
CA GLN A 20 -27.65 19.08 32.99
C GLN A 20 -27.28 17.82 33.78
N GLN A 21 -26.15 17.18 33.48
CA GLN A 21 -25.62 16.07 34.27
C GLN A 21 -24.84 16.51 35.52
N MET A 22 -24.54 17.82 35.67
CA MET A 22 -23.78 18.35 36.82
C MET A 22 -24.64 18.78 38.02
N ARG A 23 -25.96 18.56 38.02
CA ARG A 23 -26.80 18.85 39.20
C ARG A 23 -27.16 17.60 39.98
N LYS A 24 -26.35 17.29 40.99
CA LYS A 24 -26.80 16.90 42.35
C LYS A 24 -25.64 17.10 43.34
N PRO A 25 -25.72 18.07 44.27
CA PRO A 25 -24.68 18.31 45.26
C PRO A 25 -24.98 17.54 46.54
N SER A 26 -24.01 16.76 47.02
CA SER A 26 -23.81 16.56 48.46
C SER A 26 -22.42 15.97 48.69
N VAL A 27 -21.47 16.81 49.10
CA VAL A 27 -20.41 16.60 50.11
C VAL A 27 -19.38 17.73 49.95
N ALA A 28 -18.96 18.29 51.07
CA ALA A 28 -18.15 19.51 51.23
C ALA A 28 -16.75 19.45 50.59
N PRO A 29 -16.10 20.60 50.32
CA PRO A 29 -14.91 20.66 49.47
C PRO A 29 -13.64 20.32 50.27
N SER A 30 -13.08 19.12 50.06
CA SER A 30 -11.66 18.87 50.31
C SER A 30 -10.89 19.16 49.03
N ALA A 31 -9.82 19.94 49.13
CA ALA A 31 -8.93 20.38 48.05
C ALA A 31 -8.62 19.27 47.03
N THR A 32 -9.38 19.20 45.95
CA THR A 32 -9.02 18.44 44.75
C THR A 32 -8.19 19.35 43.88
N GLU A 33 -6.89 19.05 43.84
CA GLU A 33 -5.97 19.43 42.78
C GLU A 33 -6.73 19.42 41.44
N LYS A 34 -6.80 20.57 40.76
CA LYS A 34 -7.32 20.62 39.39
C LYS A 34 -6.57 19.54 38.60
N PRO A 35 -7.25 18.63 37.87
CA PRO A 35 -6.55 17.57 37.16
C PRO A 35 -5.51 18.22 36.24
N GLN A 36 -4.23 18.00 36.54
CA GLN A 36 -3.13 18.45 35.71
C GLN A 36 -3.39 17.89 34.31
N VAL A 37 -3.61 18.77 33.35
CA VAL A 37 -3.81 18.40 31.96
C VAL A 37 -2.47 17.84 31.48
N MET A 38 -2.32 16.51 31.42
CA MET A 38 -1.16 15.92 30.75
C MET A 38 -1.02 16.52 29.36
N GLU A 39 0.18 17.01 29.05
CA GLU A 39 0.52 17.55 27.74
C GLU A 39 0.24 16.50 26.67
N ARG A 40 -0.35 16.95 25.57
CA ARG A 40 -0.63 16.04 24.45
C ARG A 40 0.69 15.59 23.83
N VAL A 41 0.85 14.29 23.74
CA VAL A 41 1.89 13.67 22.93
C VAL A 41 1.47 13.80 21.46
N TRP A 42 2.39 14.22 20.60
CA TRP A 42 2.13 14.47 19.17
C TRP A 42 3.11 13.71 18.27
N GLY A 43 2.79 13.66 16.97
CA GLY A 43 3.68 13.12 15.95
C GLY A 43 3.93 11.62 16.11
N PHE A 44 5.19 11.19 15.93
CA PHE A 44 5.56 9.77 16.03
C PHE A 44 5.21 9.19 17.40
N ALA A 45 5.44 9.93 18.48
CA ALA A 45 5.17 9.46 19.84
C ALA A 45 3.67 9.17 20.04
N ALA A 46 2.77 10.02 19.55
CA ALA A 46 1.32 9.80 19.61
C ALA A 46 0.88 8.59 18.77
N ARG A 47 1.43 8.48 17.56
CA ARG A 47 1.16 7.37 16.64
C ARG A 47 1.56 6.01 17.23
N THR A 48 2.63 5.99 18.02
CA THR A 48 3.21 4.74 18.55
C THR A 48 2.87 4.44 20.01
N ASP A 49 2.08 5.28 20.67
CA ASP A 49 1.86 5.21 22.12
C ASP A 49 1.09 3.96 22.54
N SER A 50 1.77 2.97 23.12
CA SER A 50 1.13 1.71 23.53
C SER A 50 0.16 1.84 24.70
N THR A 51 0.14 2.97 25.43
CA THR A 51 -0.71 3.16 26.61
C THR A 51 -2.16 3.46 26.26
N VAL A 52 -2.40 4.02 25.07
CA VAL A 52 -3.74 4.39 24.59
C VAL A 52 -4.57 3.14 24.28
N THR A 53 -5.77 3.08 24.82
CA THR A 53 -6.68 1.94 24.65
C THR A 53 -7.35 1.92 23.27
N TYR A 54 -7.90 0.76 22.90
CA TYR A 54 -8.68 0.61 21.66
C TYR A 54 -9.94 1.50 21.68
N GLU A 55 -10.62 1.59 22.82
CA GLU A 55 -11.83 2.38 22.99
C GLU A 55 -11.56 3.87 22.84
N GLU A 56 -10.43 4.36 23.35
CA GLU A 56 -10.02 5.76 23.13
C GLU A 56 -9.78 6.03 21.63
N TYR A 57 -9.11 5.11 20.92
CA TYR A 57 -8.90 5.23 19.47
C TYR A 57 -10.22 5.33 18.70
N VAL A 58 -11.14 4.41 18.96
CA VAL A 58 -12.44 4.37 18.28
C VAL A 58 -13.26 5.62 18.61
N TYR A 59 -13.20 6.12 19.83
CA TYR A 59 -13.88 7.35 20.23
C TYR A 59 -13.40 8.55 19.41
N TRP A 60 -12.08 8.80 19.36
CA TRP A 60 -11.52 9.93 18.59
C TRP A 60 -11.70 9.75 17.09
N ALA A 61 -11.58 8.52 16.58
CA ALA A 61 -11.84 8.22 15.18
C ALA A 61 -13.29 8.54 14.80
N LYS A 62 -14.27 8.15 15.64
CA LYS A 62 -15.69 8.45 15.40
C LYS A 62 -15.96 9.95 15.30
N ILE A 63 -15.42 10.74 16.22
CA ILE A 63 -15.53 12.22 16.19
C ILE A 63 -14.90 12.77 14.90
N GLU A 64 -13.72 12.28 14.52
CA GLU A 64 -13.08 12.70 13.26
C GLU A 64 -13.97 12.40 12.05
N ARG A 65 -14.64 11.24 12.00
CA ARG A 65 -15.55 10.90 10.88
C ARG A 65 -16.80 11.77 10.85
N GLU A 66 -17.38 12.09 11.99
CA GLU A 66 -18.54 13.00 12.08
C GLU A 66 -18.16 14.40 11.58
N MET A 67 -16.99 14.90 11.96
CA MET A 67 -16.46 16.18 11.47
C MET A 67 -16.18 16.17 9.96
N GLU A 68 -15.51 15.13 9.44
CA GLU A 68 -15.23 15.01 8.01
C GLU A 68 -16.50 14.92 7.15
N LEU A 69 -17.57 14.32 7.68
CA LEU A 69 -18.87 14.27 7.02
C LEU A 69 -19.50 15.66 6.94
N GLU A 70 -19.47 16.41 8.04
CA GLU A 70 -20.06 17.76 8.08
C GLU A 70 -19.29 18.73 7.18
N GLU A 71 -17.96 18.69 7.21
CA GLU A 71 -17.13 19.49 6.30
C GLU A 71 -17.36 19.14 4.83
N ASN A 72 -17.57 17.86 4.51
CA ASN A 72 -17.90 17.46 3.14
C ASN A 72 -19.29 17.96 2.72
N ARG A 73 -20.26 18.00 3.62
CA ARG A 73 -21.59 18.60 3.35
C ARG A 73 -21.46 20.09 3.04
N VAL A 74 -20.72 20.84 3.86
CA VAL A 74 -20.44 22.26 3.63
C VAL A 74 -19.72 22.46 2.29
N PHE A 75 -18.67 21.67 2.02
CA PHE A 75 -17.94 21.73 0.76
C PHE A 75 -18.83 21.47 -0.46
N GLN A 76 -19.73 20.47 -0.39
CA GLN A 76 -20.68 20.16 -1.45
C GLN A 76 -21.74 21.26 -1.63
N ALA A 77 -22.19 21.89 -0.55
CA ALA A 77 -23.11 23.03 -0.60
C ALA A 77 -22.46 24.25 -1.28
N GLU A 78 -21.17 24.50 -1.05
CA GLU A 78 -20.41 25.59 -1.67
C GLU A 78 -20.03 25.33 -3.14
N HIS A 79 -19.82 24.07 -3.53
CA HIS A 79 -19.26 23.70 -4.85
C HIS A 79 -20.25 23.04 -5.83
N GLY A 80 -21.47 22.70 -5.39
CA GLY A 80 -22.52 22.10 -6.24
C GLY A 80 -22.26 20.63 -6.63
N SER A 81 -23.27 19.98 -7.24
CA SER A 81 -23.26 18.53 -7.54
C SER A 81 -22.28 18.11 -8.67
N PRO A 82 -21.77 16.86 -8.67
CA PRO A 82 -20.52 16.55 -9.36
C PRO A 82 -20.74 15.77 -10.66
N LEU A 83 -20.39 16.41 -11.77
CA LEU A 83 -19.60 15.82 -12.88
C LEU A 83 -19.44 16.84 -14.01
N ARG A 84 -20.53 17.50 -14.41
CA ARG A 84 -20.54 18.43 -15.55
C ARG A 84 -19.92 19.80 -15.22
N ASP A 85 -20.18 20.32 -14.03
CA ASP A 85 -19.68 21.63 -13.60
C ASP A 85 -18.27 21.57 -13.00
N SER A 86 -17.88 20.44 -12.39
CA SER A 86 -16.50 20.22 -11.97
C SER A 86 -15.52 20.14 -13.16
N ILE A 87 -15.91 19.49 -14.27
CA ILE A 87 -15.08 19.46 -15.49
C ILE A 87 -15.00 20.87 -16.10
N LYS A 88 -16.13 21.59 -16.22
CA LYS A 88 -16.12 22.99 -16.68
C LYS A 88 -15.27 23.92 -15.82
N ASN A 89 -15.33 23.78 -14.49
CA ASN A 89 -14.58 24.62 -13.56
C ASN A 89 -13.08 24.30 -13.53
N VAL A 90 -12.68 23.03 -13.74
CA VAL A 90 -11.26 22.64 -13.89
C VAL A 90 -10.64 23.24 -15.15
N PHE A 91 -11.41 23.39 -16.24
CA PHE A 91 -10.95 23.99 -17.49
C PHE A 91 -11.16 25.52 -17.57
N SER A 92 -12.03 26.11 -16.75
CA SER A 92 -12.27 27.56 -16.68
C SER A 92 -11.09 28.34 -16.06
N LYS A 93 -10.87 29.59 -16.50
CA LYS A 93 -9.86 30.51 -15.92
C LYS A 93 -10.16 30.85 -14.46
N ASP A 94 -11.43 30.95 -14.08
CA ASP A 94 -11.84 31.36 -12.73
C ASP A 94 -11.71 30.22 -11.71
N GLY A 95 -12.00 28.97 -12.11
CA GLY A 95 -11.75 27.80 -11.26
C GLY A 95 -10.25 27.58 -11.00
N ARG A 96 -9.39 27.85 -11.99
CA ARG A 96 -7.92 27.84 -11.81
C ARG A 96 -7.42 28.95 -10.88
N LYS A 97 -8.02 30.14 -10.91
CA LYS A 97 -7.70 31.24 -9.97
C LYS A 97 -8.14 30.90 -8.54
N LYS A 98 -9.36 30.37 -8.36
CA LYS A 98 -9.90 29.99 -7.05
C LYS A 98 -9.07 28.87 -6.41
N ALA A 99 -8.72 27.84 -7.17
CA ALA A 99 -7.83 26.76 -6.71
C ALA A 99 -6.41 27.25 -6.39
N LYS A 100 -5.91 28.27 -7.11
CA LYS A 100 -4.61 28.90 -6.83
C LYS A 100 -4.66 29.72 -5.53
N ALA A 101 -5.72 30.50 -5.31
CA ALA A 101 -5.93 31.25 -4.07
C ALA A 101 -6.08 30.32 -2.85
N GLU A 102 -6.91 29.28 -2.95
CA GLU A 102 -7.08 28.28 -1.87
C GLU A 102 -5.76 27.56 -1.55
N LYS A 103 -4.93 27.31 -2.57
CA LYS A 103 -3.58 26.75 -2.41
C LYS A 103 -2.60 27.74 -1.76
N GLU A 104 -2.67 29.02 -2.10
CA GLU A 104 -1.83 30.08 -1.51
C GLU A 104 -2.19 30.30 -0.03
N THR A 105 -3.49 30.35 0.31
CA THR A 105 -3.95 30.42 1.70
C THR A 105 -3.47 29.21 2.49
N ARG A 106 -3.57 28.00 1.94
CA ARG A 106 -3.06 26.77 2.57
C ARG A 106 -1.54 26.79 2.78
N LEU A 107 -0.78 27.29 1.81
CA LEU A 107 0.69 27.42 1.92
C LEU A 107 1.07 28.44 3.01
N GLN A 108 0.31 29.53 3.13
CA GLN A 108 0.49 30.52 4.20
C GLN A 108 0.16 29.93 5.57
N THR A 109 -0.91 29.12 5.69
CA THR A 109 -1.21 28.39 6.92
C THR A 109 -0.07 27.44 7.29
N LEU A 110 0.44 26.65 6.34
CA LEU A 110 1.57 25.74 6.56
C LEU A 110 2.84 26.46 7.00
N ALA A 111 3.16 27.61 6.40
CA ALA A 111 4.34 28.41 6.76
C ALA A 111 4.24 28.99 8.18
N HIS A 112 3.07 29.49 8.57
CA HIS A 112 2.81 30.01 9.91
C HIS A 112 2.87 28.92 11.01
N LEU A 113 2.77 27.65 10.64
CA LEU A 113 2.85 26.52 11.58
C LEU A 113 4.28 25.98 11.72
N ASP A 114 5.07 26.01 10.66
CA ASP A 114 6.50 25.63 10.69
C ASP A 114 7.31 26.60 11.56
N GLU A 115 6.90 27.88 11.59
CA GLU A 115 7.47 28.94 12.44
C GLU A 115 7.12 28.78 13.93
N LYS A 116 6.08 28.00 14.26
CA LYS A 116 5.59 27.78 15.63
C LYS A 116 6.00 26.43 16.24
N GLN A 117 6.79 25.60 15.55
CA GLN A 117 7.33 24.36 16.14
C GLN A 117 8.56 24.67 17.01
N PRO A 118 8.53 24.44 18.34
CA PRO A 118 9.77 24.36 19.09
C PRO A 118 10.48 23.04 18.74
N ALA A 119 11.72 23.13 18.25
CA ALA A 119 12.63 22.01 18.21
C ALA A 119 12.85 21.52 19.66
N GLY A 120 12.63 20.23 19.91
CA GLY A 120 12.52 19.69 21.27
C GLY A 120 13.78 19.81 22.16
N GLY A 121 13.54 19.78 23.47
CA GLY A 121 14.47 19.22 24.48
C GLY A 121 15.19 20.20 25.42
N VAL A 122 14.54 20.45 26.57
CA VAL A 122 14.90 21.14 27.83
C VAL A 122 16.37 21.07 28.29
N THR A 123 16.94 22.22 28.72
CA THR A 123 17.52 22.50 30.07
C THR A 123 18.15 23.91 30.09
N ASP A 124 17.62 24.83 30.91
CA ASP A 124 18.45 25.46 31.95
C ASP A 124 17.57 26.04 33.07
N VAL A 125 18.01 25.85 34.31
CA VAL A 125 17.36 26.28 35.53
C VAL A 125 17.85 27.69 35.85
N GLY A 126 16.96 28.68 35.94
CA GLY A 126 17.30 29.97 36.56
C GLY A 126 16.39 31.13 36.18
N ASN A 127 15.68 31.61 37.21
CA ASN A 127 14.98 32.91 37.34
C ASN A 127 13.63 33.15 36.64
N ASP A 128 12.62 33.18 37.52
CA ASP A 128 11.45 34.07 37.57
C ASP A 128 11.34 35.14 36.47
N ARG A 129 10.40 34.91 35.55
CA ARG A 129 9.20 35.76 35.31
C ARG A 129 8.49 35.31 34.02
N SER A 130 7.24 34.86 34.17
CA SER A 130 6.16 34.88 33.16
C SER A 130 6.44 34.28 31.77
N VAL A 131 6.75 32.98 31.67
CA VAL A 131 6.73 32.21 30.39
C VAL A 131 5.45 31.37 30.30
N GLU A 132 4.29 31.93 30.68
CA GLU A 132 3.01 31.19 30.67
C GLU A 132 2.23 31.33 29.34
N SER A 133 2.82 31.98 28.33
CA SER A 133 2.18 32.21 27.03
C SER A 133 3.08 31.90 25.82
N ALA A 134 3.92 30.87 25.94
CA ALA A 134 4.52 30.24 24.76
C ALA A 134 3.44 29.43 24.02
N LEU A 135 2.62 30.14 23.24
CA LEU A 135 1.85 29.68 22.06
C LEU A 135 1.30 28.24 22.11
N LYS A 136 0.21 28.04 22.87
CA LYS A 136 -0.64 26.85 22.71
C LYS A 136 -1.39 26.97 21.37
N VAL A 137 -0.96 26.23 20.36
CA VAL A 137 -1.73 26.07 19.11
C VAL A 137 -3.09 25.47 19.47
N SER A 138 -4.17 26.12 19.05
CA SER A 138 -5.53 25.61 19.30
C SER A 138 -5.76 24.30 18.54
N ASP A 139 -6.53 23.39 19.11
CA ASP A 139 -6.91 22.11 18.49
C ASP A 139 -7.44 22.28 17.08
N ALA A 140 -8.22 23.34 16.86
CA ALA A 140 -8.79 23.66 15.57
C ALA A 140 -7.71 24.05 14.55
N GLU A 141 -6.70 24.84 14.96
CA GLU A 141 -5.62 25.29 14.09
C GLU A 141 -4.72 24.12 13.67
N TRP A 142 -4.38 23.24 14.62
CA TRP A 142 -3.55 22.07 14.32
C TRP A 142 -4.31 21.01 13.51
N ARG A 143 -5.60 20.77 13.78
CA ARG A 143 -6.41 19.87 12.93
C ARG A 143 -6.51 20.40 11.51
N THR A 144 -6.67 21.71 11.35
CA THR A 144 -6.64 22.36 10.03
C THR A 144 -5.29 22.14 9.34
N ALA A 145 -4.18 22.22 10.08
CA ALA A 145 -2.84 21.91 9.60
C ALA A 145 -2.65 20.46 9.14
N ALA A 146 -2.97 19.51 10.02
CA ALA A 146 -2.81 18.08 9.76
C ALA A 146 -3.65 17.66 8.54
N ARG A 147 -4.84 18.25 8.38
CA ARG A 147 -5.70 18.04 7.22
C ARG A 147 -5.23 18.76 5.97
N ALA A 148 -4.56 19.92 6.08
CA ALA A 148 -3.97 20.61 4.92
C ALA A 148 -2.84 19.80 4.25
N LEU A 149 -2.20 18.89 4.99
CA LEU A 149 -1.22 17.94 4.45
C LEU A 149 -1.89 16.84 3.60
N ARG A 150 -3.15 16.50 3.88
CA ARG A 150 -3.94 15.49 3.14
C ARG A 150 -4.51 16.10 1.86
N THR A 151 -3.86 15.81 0.73
CA THR A 151 -4.17 16.49 -0.55
C THR A 151 -4.81 15.61 -1.60
N ALA A 152 -4.81 14.29 -1.41
CA ALA A 152 -5.14 13.37 -2.48
C ALA A 152 -6.65 13.13 -2.64
N SER A 153 -7.13 13.10 -3.89
CA SER A 153 -8.53 12.84 -4.23
C SER A 153 -8.79 11.35 -4.53
N TRP A 154 -10.06 10.93 -4.51
CA TRP A 154 -10.43 9.55 -4.86
C TRP A 154 -10.02 9.16 -6.30
N GLY A 155 -10.05 10.12 -7.23
CA GLY A 155 -9.60 9.90 -8.61
C GLY A 155 -8.07 9.71 -8.69
N GLN A 156 -7.30 10.41 -7.86
CA GLN A 156 -5.87 10.15 -7.73
C GLN A 156 -5.60 8.77 -7.12
N MET A 157 -6.46 8.28 -6.21
CA MET A 157 -6.35 6.92 -5.67
C MET A 157 -6.54 5.86 -6.75
N PHE A 158 -7.49 6.06 -7.68
CA PHE A 158 -7.65 5.16 -8.83
C PHE A 158 -6.33 5.01 -9.60
N PHE A 159 -5.67 6.12 -9.96
CA PHE A 159 -4.41 6.07 -10.69
C PHE A 159 -3.26 5.51 -9.85
N LEU A 160 -3.19 5.84 -8.56
CA LEU A 160 -2.16 5.34 -7.65
C LEU A 160 -2.26 3.82 -7.47
N ILE A 161 -3.44 3.32 -7.14
CA ILE A 161 -3.71 1.89 -6.96
C ILE A 161 -3.47 1.16 -8.28
N THR A 162 -3.95 1.70 -9.40
CA THR A 162 -3.72 1.10 -10.72
C THR A 162 -2.24 1.07 -11.07
N THR A 163 -1.48 2.15 -10.84
CA THR A 163 -0.04 2.18 -11.13
C THR A 163 0.73 1.16 -10.29
N ASP A 164 0.32 0.99 -9.03
CA ASP A 164 0.99 0.11 -8.09
C ASP A 164 0.72 -1.37 -8.36
N ILE A 165 -0.53 -1.72 -8.69
CA ILE A 165 -0.96 -3.12 -8.82
C ILE A 165 -0.82 -3.64 -10.25
N LEU A 166 -0.96 -2.80 -11.29
CA LEU A 166 -1.10 -3.24 -12.69
C LEU A 166 0.15 -3.95 -13.25
N GLY A 167 0.26 -5.25 -13.01
CA GLY A 167 1.29 -6.19 -13.44
C GLY A 167 0.80 -7.21 -14.47
N TRP A 168 0.26 -6.74 -15.60
CA TRP A 168 -0.41 -7.56 -16.62
C TRP A 168 0.50 -8.57 -17.36
N SER A 169 1.84 -8.41 -17.31
CA SER A 169 2.76 -9.20 -18.14
C SER A 169 2.73 -10.71 -17.88
N GLY A 170 2.37 -11.12 -16.66
CA GLY A 170 2.26 -12.52 -16.27
C GLY A 170 0.88 -13.13 -16.52
N ALA A 171 -0.13 -12.35 -16.88
CA ALA A 171 -1.49 -12.88 -17.06
C ALA A 171 -1.60 -13.98 -18.14
N PRO A 172 -0.97 -13.86 -19.32
CA PRO A 172 -1.03 -14.92 -20.33
C PRO A 172 -0.42 -16.24 -19.86
N PHE A 173 0.67 -16.18 -19.10
CA PHE A 173 1.34 -17.36 -18.53
C PHE A 173 0.43 -18.16 -17.60
N VAL A 174 -0.36 -17.45 -16.82
CA VAL A 174 -1.33 -18.06 -15.94
C VAL A 174 -2.34 -18.90 -16.74
N PHE A 175 -2.90 -18.34 -17.82
CA PHE A 175 -3.79 -19.09 -18.71
C PHE A 175 -3.07 -20.26 -19.41
N ALA A 176 -1.79 -20.11 -19.75
CA ALA A 176 -0.98 -21.20 -20.28
C ALA A 176 -0.68 -22.32 -19.27
N SER A 177 -0.85 -22.08 -17.98
CA SER A 177 -0.58 -23.06 -16.93
C SER A 177 -1.85 -23.76 -16.41
N VAL A 178 -3.00 -23.07 -16.44
CA VAL A 178 -4.27 -23.61 -15.89
C VAL A 178 -5.43 -23.71 -16.89
N GLY A 179 -5.26 -23.18 -18.11
CA GLY A 179 -6.29 -23.13 -19.15
C GLY A 179 -7.32 -22.02 -18.96
N TYR A 180 -8.26 -21.90 -19.91
CA TYR A 180 -9.26 -20.83 -19.92
C TYR A 180 -10.20 -20.85 -18.71
N GLY A 181 -10.84 -21.98 -18.44
CA GLY A 181 -11.91 -22.07 -17.44
C GLY A 181 -11.39 -21.77 -16.03
N THR A 182 -10.36 -22.50 -15.63
CA THR A 182 -9.70 -22.31 -14.33
C THR A 182 -9.05 -20.93 -14.24
N GLY A 183 -8.43 -20.45 -15.31
CA GLY A 183 -7.81 -19.12 -15.36
C GLY A 183 -8.80 -17.99 -15.08
N VAL A 184 -9.94 -17.98 -15.78
CA VAL A 184 -11.00 -16.97 -15.57
C VAL A 184 -11.57 -17.06 -14.15
N ALA A 185 -11.88 -18.28 -13.69
CA ALA A 185 -12.46 -18.48 -12.36
C ALA A 185 -11.54 -17.96 -11.25
N LEU A 186 -10.25 -18.32 -11.28
CA LEU A 186 -9.31 -17.92 -10.26
C LEU A 186 -9.00 -16.41 -10.31
N TYR A 187 -8.89 -15.79 -11.49
CA TYR A 187 -8.73 -14.33 -11.59
C TYR A 187 -9.90 -13.58 -10.94
N LEU A 188 -11.14 -14.02 -11.17
CA LEU A 188 -12.32 -13.43 -10.55
C LEU A 188 -12.33 -13.65 -9.02
N ILE A 189 -12.07 -14.87 -8.56
CA ILE A 189 -12.10 -15.20 -7.12
C ILE A 189 -11.03 -14.42 -6.36
N PHE A 190 -9.77 -14.45 -6.81
CA PHE A 190 -8.69 -13.71 -6.17
C PHE A 190 -8.87 -12.20 -6.31
N GLY A 191 -9.45 -11.73 -7.42
CA GLY A 191 -9.81 -10.33 -7.62
C GLY A 191 -10.87 -9.84 -6.63
N ILE A 192 -11.91 -10.65 -6.36
CA ILE A 192 -12.95 -10.37 -5.36
C ILE A 192 -12.34 -10.37 -3.95
N PHE A 193 -11.51 -11.35 -3.62
CA PHE A 193 -10.87 -11.39 -2.30
C PHE A 193 -9.89 -10.24 -2.08
N ALA A 194 -9.16 -9.80 -3.11
CA ALA A 194 -8.32 -8.61 -3.03
C ALA A 194 -9.17 -7.33 -2.85
N ALA A 195 -10.29 -7.21 -3.57
CA ALA A 195 -11.24 -6.11 -3.39
C ALA A 195 -11.79 -6.06 -1.95
N TRP A 196 -12.14 -7.24 -1.41
CA TRP A 196 -12.59 -7.38 -0.04
C TRP A 196 -11.49 -7.02 0.97
N GLY A 197 -10.26 -7.49 0.77
CA GLY A 197 -9.11 -7.12 1.61
C GLY A 197 -8.87 -5.61 1.65
N GLY A 198 -8.95 -4.97 0.48
CA GLY A 198 -8.89 -3.51 0.38
C GLY A 198 -10.02 -2.80 1.13
N TRP A 199 -11.25 -3.30 1.01
CA TRP A 199 -12.41 -2.77 1.73
C TRP A 199 -12.25 -2.91 3.25
N VAL A 200 -11.71 -4.03 3.73
CA VAL A 200 -11.43 -4.25 5.15
C VAL A 200 -10.38 -3.27 5.67
N ILE A 201 -9.29 -3.05 4.93
CA ILE A 201 -8.25 -2.07 5.31
C ILE A 201 -8.88 -0.68 5.40
N TRP A 202 -9.66 -0.28 4.39
CA TRP A 202 -10.38 0.99 4.39
C TRP A 202 -11.29 1.13 5.62
N LYS A 203 -12.10 0.11 5.91
CA LYS A 203 -13.02 0.14 7.05
C LYS A 203 -12.28 0.23 8.38
N THR A 204 -11.21 -0.55 8.54
CA THR A 204 -10.35 -0.55 9.73
C THR A 204 -9.67 0.80 9.92
N PHE A 205 -9.21 1.43 8.83
CA PHE A 205 -8.63 2.77 8.87
C PHE A 205 -9.66 3.80 9.34
N LEU A 206 -10.87 3.80 8.79
CA LEU A 206 -11.92 4.75 9.21
C LEU A 206 -12.28 4.60 10.70
N ASP A 207 -12.21 3.37 11.21
CA ASP A 207 -12.59 3.06 12.60
C ASP A 207 -11.47 3.39 13.62
N LEU A 208 -10.23 3.64 13.17
CA LEU A 208 -9.06 3.83 14.04
C LEU A 208 -8.27 5.13 13.79
N ASP A 209 -8.29 5.70 12.59
CA ASP A 209 -7.55 6.92 12.26
C ASP A 209 -8.23 8.17 12.83
N SER A 210 -7.45 9.06 13.43
CA SER A 210 -7.89 10.39 13.85
C SER A 210 -6.75 11.40 13.75
N SER A 211 -7.06 12.69 13.76
CA SER A 211 -6.03 13.74 13.81
C SER A 211 -5.12 13.59 15.04
N ARG A 212 -5.68 13.17 16.18
CA ARG A 212 -4.95 12.93 17.42
C ARG A 212 -4.03 11.70 17.35
N TYR A 213 -4.53 10.63 16.75
CA TYR A 213 -3.82 9.36 16.60
C TYR A 213 -3.76 8.96 15.12
N PRO A 214 -2.87 9.58 14.33
CA PRO A 214 -2.83 9.39 12.89
C PRO A 214 -2.23 8.03 12.52
N MET A 215 -2.84 7.37 11.54
CA MET A 215 -2.33 6.13 10.94
C MET A 215 -1.58 6.45 9.65
N GLN A 216 -0.37 5.91 9.49
CA GLN A 216 0.50 6.18 8.34
C GLN A 216 1.17 4.92 7.77
N SER A 217 1.30 3.85 8.54
CA SER A 217 1.87 2.56 8.09
C SER A 217 0.89 1.41 8.24
N PHE A 218 1.06 0.37 7.44
CA PHE A 218 0.23 -0.83 7.47
C PHE A 218 0.27 -1.54 8.83
N GLY A 219 1.33 -1.38 9.61
CA GLY A 219 1.45 -1.93 10.97
C GLY A 219 0.62 -1.18 12.03
N ASP A 220 0.23 0.07 11.80
CA ASP A 220 -0.48 0.88 12.82
C ASP A 220 -1.83 0.28 13.26
N PRO A 221 -2.70 -0.24 12.38
CA PRO A 221 -3.91 -0.94 12.81
C PRO A 221 -3.61 -2.12 13.75
N PHE A 222 -2.52 -2.86 13.48
CA PHE A 222 -2.14 -4.03 14.30
C PHE A 222 -1.70 -3.66 15.71
N LEU A 223 -1.20 -2.43 15.92
CA LEU A 223 -0.89 -1.93 17.26
C LEU A 223 -2.11 -2.00 18.18
N ARG A 224 -3.27 -1.58 17.66
CA ARG A 224 -4.51 -1.49 18.44
C ARG A 224 -5.31 -2.77 18.44
N LEU A 225 -5.26 -3.52 17.34
CA LEU A 225 -5.99 -4.77 17.22
C LEU A 225 -5.33 -5.92 17.99
N PHE A 226 -4.00 -6.03 17.94
CA PHE A 226 -3.24 -7.17 18.46
C PHE A 226 -2.08 -6.78 19.41
N GLY A 227 -1.76 -5.49 19.54
CA GLY A 227 -0.70 -5.00 20.41
C GLY A 227 0.66 -4.78 19.73
N VAL A 228 1.63 -4.34 20.55
CA VAL A 228 2.95 -3.87 20.11
C VAL A 228 3.76 -4.94 19.38
N ARG A 229 3.72 -6.20 19.85
CA ARG A 229 4.49 -7.30 19.24
C ARG A 229 4.06 -7.56 17.79
N MET A 230 2.75 -7.61 17.55
CA MET A 230 2.22 -7.82 16.20
C MET A 230 2.55 -6.65 15.28
N ARG A 231 2.47 -5.41 15.79
CA ARG A 231 2.90 -4.23 15.02
C ARG A 231 4.34 -4.36 14.55
N HIS A 232 5.28 -4.71 15.43
CA HIS A 232 6.69 -4.87 15.04
C HIS A 232 6.88 -5.98 14.01
N PHE A 233 6.20 -7.11 14.18
CA PHE A 233 6.24 -8.20 13.19
C PHE A 233 5.78 -7.73 11.81
N ILE A 234 4.62 -7.06 11.73
CA ILE A 234 4.06 -6.56 10.46
C ILE A 234 4.97 -5.52 9.82
N ASN A 235 5.52 -4.60 10.62
CA ASN A 235 6.43 -3.57 10.14
C ASN A 235 7.74 -4.14 9.59
N VAL A 236 8.32 -5.15 10.25
CA VAL A 236 9.52 -5.85 9.77
C VAL A 236 9.20 -6.61 8.48
N ALA A 237 8.08 -7.33 8.43
CA ALA A 237 7.63 -8.04 7.23
C ALA A 237 7.38 -7.08 6.05
N GLN A 238 6.77 -5.93 6.29
CA GLN A 238 6.54 -4.88 5.29
C GLN A 238 7.87 -4.34 4.76
N SER A 239 8.82 -4.07 5.67
CA SER A 239 10.15 -3.55 5.32
C SER A 239 10.93 -4.56 4.47
N LEU A 240 10.87 -5.85 4.82
CA LEU A 240 11.48 -6.93 4.03
C LEU A 240 10.82 -7.06 2.66
N GLN A 241 9.49 -7.02 2.57
CA GLN A 241 8.79 -7.05 1.28
C GLN A 241 9.25 -5.92 0.38
N GLN A 242 9.29 -4.67 0.88
CA GLN A 242 9.71 -3.50 0.10
C GLN A 242 11.17 -3.62 -0.35
N PHE A 243 12.05 -4.17 0.49
CA PHE A 243 13.43 -4.48 0.13
C PHE A 243 13.54 -5.45 -1.04
N PHE A 244 12.80 -6.57 -0.98
CA PHE A 244 12.78 -7.53 -2.08
C PHE A 244 12.13 -6.96 -3.34
N THR A 245 11.09 -6.12 -3.24
CA THR A 245 10.52 -5.43 -4.40
C THR A 245 11.56 -4.57 -5.11
N VAL A 246 12.43 -3.86 -4.37
CA VAL A 246 13.52 -3.09 -4.96
C VAL A 246 14.54 -4.00 -5.65
N ALA A 247 14.91 -5.14 -5.05
CA ALA A 247 15.79 -6.12 -5.69
C ALA A 247 15.18 -6.66 -7.02
N ILE A 248 13.89 -7.00 -7.01
CA ILE A 248 13.14 -7.44 -8.19
C ILE A 248 13.14 -6.34 -9.28
N LEU A 249 12.96 -5.07 -8.90
CA LEU A 249 13.00 -3.95 -9.85
C LEU A 249 14.39 -3.79 -10.47
N ILE A 250 15.47 -3.88 -9.69
CA ILE A 250 16.86 -3.81 -10.23
C ILE A 250 17.05 -4.86 -11.32
N PHE A 251 16.71 -6.12 -11.00
CA PHE A 251 16.85 -7.23 -11.94
C PHE A 251 15.97 -7.03 -13.19
N SER A 252 14.68 -6.75 -12.98
CA SER A 252 13.70 -6.64 -14.07
C SER A 252 14.04 -5.50 -15.04
N LYS A 253 14.57 -4.37 -14.56
CA LYS A 253 14.95 -3.25 -15.44
C LYS A 253 16.28 -3.47 -16.14
N ALA A 254 17.24 -4.14 -15.51
CA ALA A 254 18.45 -4.57 -16.20
C ALA A 254 18.12 -5.52 -17.37
N LEU A 255 17.16 -6.43 -17.18
CA LEU A 255 16.70 -7.35 -18.23
C LEU A 255 16.05 -6.62 -19.40
N ASN A 256 15.23 -5.59 -19.15
CA ASN A 256 14.68 -4.78 -20.23
C ASN A 256 15.77 -4.05 -21.04
N ILE A 257 16.80 -3.51 -20.38
CA ILE A 257 17.92 -2.82 -21.07
C ILE A 257 18.72 -3.80 -21.91
N GLU A 258 19.03 -4.98 -21.36
CA GLU A 258 19.78 -5.98 -22.12
C GLU A 258 19.02 -6.44 -23.37
N GLN A 259 17.70 -6.61 -23.27
CA GLN A 259 16.88 -6.97 -24.42
C GLN A 259 16.88 -5.89 -25.49
N ILE A 260 16.83 -4.61 -25.10
CA ILE A 260 16.97 -3.46 -26.01
C ILE A 260 18.38 -3.39 -26.63
N ALA A 261 19.37 -3.99 -25.99
CA ALA A 261 20.75 -4.01 -26.45
C ALA A 261 21.12 -5.32 -27.18
N HIS A 262 20.19 -6.25 -27.40
CA HIS A 262 20.44 -7.56 -28.03
C HIS A 262 21.66 -8.30 -27.45
N SER A 263 21.77 -8.38 -26.13
CA SER A 263 22.93 -9.03 -25.46
C SER A 263 24.29 -8.37 -25.72
N GLY A 264 24.31 -7.13 -26.25
CA GLY A 264 25.53 -6.35 -26.48
C GLY A 264 26.10 -5.68 -25.23
N VAL A 265 25.43 -5.80 -24.08
CA VAL A 265 25.84 -5.19 -22.81
C VAL A 265 25.98 -6.25 -21.72
N CYS A 266 26.91 -6.03 -20.79
CA CYS A 266 27.05 -6.89 -19.61
C CYS A 266 25.85 -6.68 -18.66
N PHE A 267 25.10 -7.74 -18.36
CA PHE A 267 23.88 -7.69 -17.56
C PHE A 267 24.11 -7.07 -16.17
N VAL A 268 25.13 -7.51 -15.45
CA VAL A 268 25.44 -6.98 -14.10
C VAL A 268 25.85 -5.52 -14.14
N ALA A 269 26.54 -5.08 -15.20
CA ALA A 269 26.84 -3.66 -15.36
C ALA A 269 25.55 -2.85 -15.48
N MET A 270 24.53 -3.35 -16.18
CA MET A 270 23.23 -2.70 -16.26
C MET A 270 22.51 -2.70 -14.91
N MET A 271 22.60 -3.77 -14.11
CA MET A 271 22.07 -3.78 -12.74
C MET A 271 22.70 -2.69 -11.87
N VAL A 272 24.02 -2.48 -11.98
CA VAL A 272 24.73 -1.39 -11.28
C VAL A 272 24.23 -0.02 -11.75
N VAL A 273 23.97 0.16 -13.05
CA VAL A 273 23.38 1.41 -13.58
C VAL A 273 21.99 1.65 -12.98
N ILE A 274 21.12 0.64 -12.95
CA ILE A 274 19.78 0.76 -12.35
C ILE A 274 19.89 1.12 -10.86
N MET A 275 20.79 0.46 -10.13
CA MET A 275 21.07 0.75 -8.72
C MET A 275 21.52 2.21 -8.54
N ALA A 276 22.45 2.69 -9.35
CA ALA A 276 22.96 4.07 -9.26
C ALA A 276 21.86 5.11 -9.53
N VAL A 277 21.03 4.90 -10.56
CA VAL A 277 19.88 5.78 -10.83
C VAL A 277 18.87 5.73 -9.69
N GLY A 278 18.63 4.55 -9.10
CA GLY A 278 17.81 4.39 -7.91
C GLY A 278 18.32 5.19 -6.71
N MET A 279 19.64 5.14 -6.45
CA MET A 279 20.29 5.95 -5.41
C MET A 279 20.09 7.45 -5.66
N LEU A 280 20.26 7.90 -6.91
CA LEU A 280 20.06 9.30 -7.29
C LEU A 280 18.60 9.75 -7.13
N GLY A 281 17.66 8.90 -7.53
CA GLY A 281 16.22 9.13 -7.32
C GLY A 281 15.85 9.26 -5.83
N GLY A 282 16.63 8.63 -4.95
CA GLY A 282 16.47 8.73 -3.51
C GLY A 282 16.78 10.08 -2.87
N PHE A 283 17.46 10.98 -3.59
CA PHE A 283 17.62 12.36 -3.15
C PHE A 283 16.32 13.17 -3.28
N ILE A 284 15.37 12.72 -4.12
CA ILE A 284 14.09 13.40 -4.37
C ILE A 284 13.11 13.07 -3.23
N ARG A 285 13.15 13.85 -2.14
CA ARG A 285 12.29 13.65 -0.96
C ARG A 285 10.83 14.05 -1.14
N SER A 286 10.52 14.92 -2.11
CA SER A 286 9.18 15.48 -2.27
C SER A 286 8.53 15.00 -3.55
N LEU A 287 7.48 14.21 -3.39
CA LEU A 287 6.70 13.67 -4.50
C LEU A 287 5.42 14.50 -4.73
N ARG A 288 5.53 15.84 -4.69
CA ARG A 288 4.41 16.80 -4.86
C ARG A 288 3.60 16.65 -6.16
N LYS A 289 4.07 15.85 -7.14
CA LYS A 289 3.42 15.60 -8.44
C LYS A 289 3.05 14.12 -8.69
N ILE A 290 2.95 13.28 -7.66
CA ILE A 290 2.65 11.83 -7.80
C ILE A 290 1.48 11.55 -8.73
N GLY A 291 0.37 12.30 -8.59
CA GLY A 291 -0.83 12.04 -9.38
C GLY A 291 -0.63 12.15 -10.90
N TRP A 292 0.19 13.09 -11.38
CA TRP A 292 0.47 13.24 -12.81
C TRP A 292 1.40 12.14 -13.34
N ILE A 293 2.43 11.81 -12.55
CA ILE A 293 3.40 10.77 -12.90
C ILE A 293 2.72 9.39 -12.93
N SER A 294 1.83 9.12 -11.97
CA SER A 294 1.05 7.88 -11.90
C SER A 294 0.10 7.74 -13.10
N ASN A 295 -0.57 8.83 -13.50
CA ASN A 295 -1.40 8.85 -14.70
C ASN A 295 -0.56 8.48 -15.96
N ALA A 296 0.62 9.08 -16.13
CA ALA A 296 1.51 8.74 -17.24
C ALA A 296 1.93 7.26 -17.23
N ALA A 297 2.24 6.71 -16.05
CA ALA A 297 2.62 5.30 -15.91
C ALA A 297 1.49 4.33 -16.31
N VAL A 298 0.23 4.63 -15.98
CA VAL A 298 -0.92 3.82 -16.42
C VAL A 298 -1.03 3.81 -17.94
N TRP A 299 -0.95 4.97 -18.60
CA TRP A 299 -1.03 5.04 -20.06
C TRP A 299 0.15 4.36 -20.76
N MET A 300 1.37 4.45 -20.22
CA MET A 300 2.52 3.72 -20.74
C MET A 300 2.30 2.20 -20.70
N ASN A 301 1.72 1.70 -19.61
CA ASN A 301 1.36 0.28 -19.50
C ASN A 301 0.24 -0.09 -20.47
N ILE A 302 -0.75 0.79 -20.68
CA ILE A 302 -1.84 0.56 -21.64
C ILE A 302 -1.30 0.41 -23.05
N VAL A 303 -0.49 1.37 -23.50
CA VAL A 303 0.14 1.32 -24.82
C VAL A 303 0.98 0.05 -24.98
N ASN A 304 1.73 -0.33 -23.94
CA ASN A 304 2.57 -1.51 -24.01
C ASN A 304 1.78 -2.83 -24.13
N PHE A 305 0.67 -3.02 -23.40
CA PHE A 305 -0.13 -4.23 -23.59
C PHE A 305 -0.81 -4.24 -24.97
N ILE A 306 -1.21 -3.08 -25.51
CA ILE A 306 -1.76 -2.98 -26.88
C ILE A 306 -0.70 -3.41 -27.91
N ILE A 307 0.55 -2.94 -27.76
CA ILE A 307 1.67 -3.38 -28.61
C ILE A 307 1.81 -4.90 -28.57
N CYS A 308 1.74 -5.50 -27.39
CA CYS A 308 1.84 -6.95 -27.24
C CYS A 308 0.67 -7.69 -27.92
N MET A 309 -0.56 -7.17 -27.80
CA MET A 309 -1.74 -7.75 -28.46
C MET A 309 -1.62 -7.70 -29.99
N VAL A 310 -1.17 -6.57 -30.54
CA VAL A 310 -0.93 -6.44 -31.98
C VAL A 310 0.20 -7.38 -32.43
N ALA A 311 1.26 -7.48 -31.65
CA ALA A 311 2.36 -8.39 -31.97
C ALA A 311 1.90 -9.86 -32.00
N CYS A 312 1.12 -10.30 -31.01
CA CYS A 312 0.68 -11.69 -30.94
C CYS A 312 -0.36 -12.06 -32.01
N SER A 313 -1.15 -11.11 -32.49
CA SER A 313 -2.14 -11.39 -33.55
C SER A 313 -1.52 -11.49 -34.94
N HIS A 314 -0.34 -10.91 -35.16
CA HIS A 314 0.29 -10.85 -36.48
C HIS A 314 1.56 -11.69 -36.61
N PHE A 315 2.25 -11.99 -35.51
CA PHE A 315 3.57 -12.64 -35.54
C PHE A 315 3.64 -13.82 -34.58
N ALA A 316 4.36 -14.86 -34.99
CA ALA A 316 4.68 -16.00 -34.13
C ALA A 316 5.59 -15.56 -32.95
N PRO A 317 5.47 -16.22 -31.78
CA PRO A 317 6.28 -15.90 -30.61
C PRO A 317 7.78 -16.10 -30.89
N TYR A 318 8.61 -15.35 -30.19
CA TYR A 318 10.06 -15.50 -30.25
C TYR A 318 10.49 -16.75 -29.46
N TYR A 319 10.54 -17.89 -30.16
CA TYR A 319 10.84 -19.20 -29.57
C TYR A 319 12.16 -19.29 -28.77
N PRO A 320 13.28 -18.63 -29.16
CA PRO A 320 14.53 -18.74 -28.39
C PRO A 320 14.42 -18.22 -26.95
N ALA A 321 13.50 -17.28 -26.66
CA ALA A 321 13.26 -16.86 -25.28
C ALA A 321 12.55 -17.95 -24.46
N ILE A 322 11.66 -18.73 -25.09
CA ILE A 322 10.96 -19.84 -24.42
C ILE A 322 11.93 -20.96 -24.10
N THR A 323 12.70 -21.45 -25.08
CA THR A 323 13.57 -22.61 -24.89
C THR A 323 14.69 -22.36 -23.89
N ARG A 324 15.11 -21.10 -23.70
CA ARG A 324 16.13 -20.71 -22.71
C ARG A 324 15.59 -20.57 -21.28
N SER A 325 14.32 -20.23 -21.11
CA SER A 325 13.75 -19.84 -19.80
C SER A 325 12.68 -20.81 -19.28
N THR A 326 12.35 -21.86 -20.03
CA THR A 326 11.28 -22.81 -19.70
C THR A 326 11.71 -24.26 -19.97
N LEU A 327 10.90 -25.21 -19.49
CA LEU A 327 11.05 -26.64 -19.74
C LEU A 327 10.65 -27.05 -21.17
N ILE A 328 10.06 -26.15 -21.96
CA ILE A 328 9.65 -26.43 -23.35
C ILE A 328 10.86 -26.28 -24.26
N GLN A 329 11.44 -27.40 -24.69
CA GLN A 329 12.63 -27.44 -25.56
C GLN A 329 12.31 -27.70 -27.04
N THR A 330 11.17 -28.32 -27.33
CA THR A 330 10.74 -28.67 -28.69
C THR A 330 9.61 -27.75 -29.16
N ILE A 331 9.76 -27.17 -30.36
CA ILE A 331 8.77 -26.26 -30.93
C ILE A 331 7.70 -27.07 -31.66
N GLU A 332 6.49 -27.06 -31.12
CA GLU A 332 5.27 -27.65 -31.68
C GLU A 332 4.26 -26.58 -32.13
N PRO A 333 3.23 -26.95 -32.92
CA PRO A 333 2.10 -26.06 -33.17
C PRO A 333 1.47 -25.53 -31.89
N ILE A 334 0.96 -24.30 -31.96
CA ILE A 334 0.35 -23.63 -30.83
C ILE A 334 -0.91 -24.38 -30.39
N LYS A 335 -0.99 -24.70 -29.10
CA LYS A 335 -2.08 -25.44 -28.47
C LYS A 335 -2.63 -24.64 -27.29
N VAL A 336 -3.95 -24.63 -27.18
CA VAL A 336 -4.70 -23.98 -26.11
C VAL A 336 -5.62 -24.99 -25.45
N PHE A 337 -5.86 -24.83 -24.15
CA PHE A 337 -6.63 -25.78 -23.35
C PHE A 337 -7.74 -25.07 -22.59
N ALA A 338 -8.92 -25.68 -22.55
CA ALA A 338 -10.03 -25.19 -21.73
C ALA A 338 -9.80 -25.44 -20.22
N GLY A 339 -9.20 -26.58 -19.89
CA GLY A 339 -8.80 -26.97 -18.53
C GLY A 339 -7.28 -27.01 -18.36
N ILE A 340 -6.82 -27.61 -17.27
CA ILE A 340 -5.40 -27.69 -16.93
C ILE A 340 -4.64 -28.43 -18.06
N PRO A 341 -3.64 -27.79 -18.68
CA PRO A 341 -2.83 -28.40 -19.73
C PRO A 341 -2.04 -29.61 -19.23
N PRO A 342 -1.83 -30.64 -20.06
CA PRO A 342 -0.93 -31.75 -19.75
C PRO A 342 0.51 -31.30 -19.46
N ASP A 343 1.24 -32.08 -18.66
CA ASP A 343 2.59 -31.76 -18.19
C ASP A 343 3.60 -31.40 -19.29
N GLN A 344 3.46 -32.00 -20.49
CA GLN A 344 4.32 -31.71 -21.64
C GLN A 344 4.24 -30.25 -22.14
N TYR A 345 3.17 -29.51 -21.80
CA TYR A 345 2.98 -28.11 -22.19
C TYR A 345 3.25 -27.13 -21.04
N GLN A 346 3.67 -27.61 -19.87
CA GLN A 346 3.93 -26.76 -18.71
C GLN A 346 5.33 -26.15 -18.78
N GLN A 347 5.44 -24.84 -18.51
CA GLN A 347 6.69 -24.09 -18.71
C GLN A 347 7.69 -24.19 -17.55
N GLN A 348 7.21 -24.32 -16.31
CA GLN A 348 8.07 -24.14 -15.12
C GLN A 348 8.22 -25.40 -14.27
N ALA A 349 7.17 -26.19 -14.15
CA ALA A 349 7.15 -27.43 -13.37
C ALA A 349 6.03 -28.35 -13.89
N PRO A 350 6.16 -29.68 -13.77
CA PRO A 350 5.06 -30.60 -14.06
C PRO A 350 4.02 -30.64 -12.92
N GLY A 351 2.82 -31.13 -13.23
CA GLY A 351 1.78 -31.47 -12.27
C GLY A 351 1.21 -30.29 -11.47
N PHE A 352 0.91 -30.55 -10.20
CA PHE A 352 0.26 -29.57 -9.33
C PHE A 352 1.11 -28.31 -9.07
N ALA A 353 2.44 -28.44 -9.09
CA ALA A 353 3.35 -27.32 -8.92
C ALA A 353 3.19 -26.26 -10.03
N ALA A 354 2.89 -26.67 -11.26
CA ALA A 354 2.60 -25.75 -12.38
C ALA A 354 1.37 -24.88 -12.09
N THR A 355 0.30 -25.54 -11.64
CA THR A 355 -0.97 -24.87 -11.29
C THR A 355 -0.74 -23.89 -10.14
N PHE A 356 0.02 -24.28 -9.12
CA PHE A 356 0.26 -23.41 -7.98
C PHE A 356 1.20 -22.23 -8.31
N ASN A 357 2.19 -22.41 -9.19
CA ASN A 357 3.02 -21.31 -9.70
C ASN A 357 2.20 -20.28 -10.50
N ALA A 358 1.21 -20.74 -11.25
CA ALA A 358 0.24 -19.86 -11.90
C ALA A 358 -0.60 -19.07 -10.88
N VAL A 359 -1.10 -19.75 -9.83
CA VAL A 359 -1.82 -19.11 -8.72
C VAL A 359 -0.94 -18.06 -8.02
N ASN A 360 0.33 -18.38 -7.73
CA ASN A 360 1.28 -17.42 -7.16
C ASN A 360 1.44 -16.18 -8.05
N THR A 361 1.51 -16.37 -9.37
CA THR A 361 1.60 -15.25 -10.32
C THR A 361 0.32 -14.41 -10.32
N MET A 362 -0.87 -15.02 -10.25
CA MET A 362 -2.14 -14.28 -10.11
C MET A 362 -2.21 -13.47 -8.82
N VAL A 363 -1.86 -14.10 -7.69
CA VAL A 363 -1.85 -13.47 -6.36
C VAL A 363 -0.90 -12.28 -6.35
N TYR A 364 0.31 -12.47 -6.90
CA TYR A 364 1.28 -11.40 -7.06
C TYR A 364 0.72 -10.25 -7.90
N ALA A 365 0.01 -10.56 -9.00
CA ALA A 365 -0.58 -9.55 -9.86
C ALA A 365 -1.68 -8.72 -9.17
N TYR A 366 -2.32 -9.24 -8.12
CA TYR A 366 -3.28 -8.49 -7.29
C TYR A 366 -2.68 -7.88 -6.04
N ALA A 367 -1.38 -8.06 -5.79
CA ALA A 367 -0.77 -7.54 -4.60
C ALA A 367 -0.45 -6.04 -4.72
N GLY A 368 -1.08 -5.25 -3.85
CA GLY A 368 -0.75 -3.83 -3.63
C GLY A 368 -1.44 -3.20 -2.43
N ALA A 369 -2.15 -4.01 -1.64
CA ALA A 369 -2.85 -3.55 -0.44
C ALA A 369 -1.89 -2.97 0.63
N LEU A 370 -0.60 -3.31 0.55
CA LEU A 370 0.45 -2.83 1.46
C LEU A 370 0.45 -1.31 1.63
N LEU A 371 0.25 -0.57 0.52
CA LEU A 371 0.33 0.89 0.52
C LEU A 371 -1.01 1.57 0.86
N PHE A 372 -2.10 0.81 1.05
CA PHE A 372 -3.43 1.40 1.19
C PHE A 372 -3.56 2.28 2.43
N VAL A 373 -2.97 1.91 3.57
CA VAL A 373 -2.97 2.76 4.77
C VAL A 373 -2.22 4.07 4.51
N ALA A 374 -1.09 4.03 3.81
CA ALA A 374 -0.35 5.22 3.44
C ALA A 374 -1.15 6.09 2.46
N PHE A 375 -1.80 5.49 1.46
CA PHE A 375 -2.68 6.21 0.53
C PHE A 375 -3.86 6.87 1.24
N LEU A 376 -4.53 6.16 2.14
CA LEU A 376 -5.61 6.67 2.97
C LEU A 376 -5.17 7.85 3.84
N SER A 377 -3.96 7.77 4.41
CA SER A 377 -3.39 8.85 5.25
C SER A 377 -3.13 10.15 4.49
N GLU A 378 -3.00 10.09 3.17
CA GLU A 378 -2.76 11.23 2.27
C GLU A 378 -4.06 11.77 1.65
N MET A 379 -5.19 11.08 1.81
CA MET A 379 -6.48 11.48 1.21
C MET A 379 -7.14 12.64 1.94
N ARG A 380 -7.59 13.65 1.19
CA ARG A 380 -8.40 14.75 1.74
C ARG A 380 -9.71 14.25 2.35
N HIS A 381 -10.36 13.28 1.72
CA HIS A 381 -11.60 12.68 2.21
C HIS A 381 -11.53 11.14 2.12
N PRO A 382 -11.05 10.46 3.17
CA PRO A 382 -10.80 9.01 3.15
C PRO A 382 -12.08 8.17 3.03
N LEU A 383 -13.26 8.73 3.33
CA LEU A 383 -14.55 8.07 3.10
C LEU A 383 -14.84 7.78 1.62
N ASP A 384 -14.19 8.48 0.69
CA ASP A 384 -14.33 8.24 -0.75
C ASP A 384 -13.35 7.21 -1.32
N PHE A 385 -12.43 6.67 -0.51
CA PHE A 385 -11.40 5.73 -0.97
C PHE A 385 -11.97 4.52 -1.71
N TRP A 386 -13.09 3.98 -1.23
CA TRP A 386 -13.73 2.80 -1.82
C TRP A 386 -14.09 3.02 -3.30
N LYS A 387 -14.42 4.25 -3.72
CA LYS A 387 -14.75 4.59 -5.11
C LYS A 387 -13.55 4.38 -6.02
N GLY A 388 -12.39 4.93 -5.63
CA GLY A 388 -11.13 4.80 -6.36
C GLY A 388 -10.62 3.35 -6.36
N MET A 389 -10.68 2.69 -5.20
CA MET A 389 -10.26 1.30 -5.03
C MET A 389 -11.11 0.33 -5.85
N PHE A 390 -12.44 0.43 -5.79
CA PHE A 390 -13.34 -0.45 -6.54
C PHE A 390 -13.15 -0.27 -8.05
N LEU A 391 -13.09 0.98 -8.52
CA LEU A 391 -12.87 1.25 -9.94
C LEU A 391 -11.51 0.75 -10.42
N ALA A 392 -10.46 0.92 -9.62
CA ALA A 392 -9.12 0.42 -9.95
C ALA A 392 -9.12 -1.11 -10.02
N GLN A 393 -9.69 -1.78 -9.02
CA GLN A 393 -9.73 -3.24 -8.96
C GLN A 393 -10.56 -3.85 -10.09
N ALA A 394 -11.71 -3.24 -10.42
CA ALA A 394 -12.52 -3.64 -11.56
C ALA A 394 -11.76 -3.47 -12.88
N PHE A 395 -11.09 -2.32 -13.08
CA PHE A 395 -10.27 -2.06 -14.25
C PHE A 395 -9.12 -3.06 -14.40
N ILE A 396 -8.35 -3.29 -13.32
CA ILE A 396 -7.25 -4.25 -13.30
C ILE A 396 -7.74 -5.66 -13.63
N CYS A 397 -8.83 -6.10 -13.01
CA CYS A 397 -9.41 -7.41 -13.25
C CYS A 397 -9.82 -7.59 -14.71
N LEU A 398 -10.49 -6.60 -15.30
CA LEU A 398 -10.86 -6.61 -16.71
C LEU A 398 -9.64 -6.67 -17.62
N VAL A 399 -8.61 -5.87 -17.35
CA VAL A 399 -7.37 -5.87 -18.14
C VAL A 399 -6.67 -7.21 -18.06
N TYR A 400 -6.52 -7.81 -16.87
CA TYR A 400 -5.85 -9.11 -16.70
C TYR A 400 -6.57 -10.23 -17.43
N MET A 401 -7.91 -10.30 -17.31
CA MET A 401 -8.69 -11.32 -18.00
C MET A 401 -8.66 -11.12 -19.51
N PHE A 402 -8.96 -9.91 -19.99
CA PHE A 402 -9.01 -9.62 -21.41
C PHE A 402 -7.65 -9.85 -22.08
N PHE A 403 -6.59 -9.26 -21.52
CA PHE A 403 -5.24 -9.39 -22.05
C PHE A 403 -4.73 -10.84 -21.96
N GLY A 404 -4.92 -11.50 -20.82
CA GLY A 404 -4.47 -12.86 -20.60
C GLY A 404 -5.14 -13.86 -21.54
N VAL A 405 -6.46 -13.82 -21.67
CA VAL A 405 -7.23 -14.67 -22.60
C VAL A 405 -6.84 -14.39 -24.04
N PHE A 406 -6.73 -13.11 -24.42
CA PHE A 406 -6.39 -12.72 -25.80
C PHE A 406 -5.02 -13.27 -26.19
N VAL A 407 -3.97 -12.96 -25.42
CA VAL A 407 -2.62 -13.41 -25.77
C VAL A 407 -2.48 -14.92 -25.70
N TYR A 408 -3.11 -15.58 -24.71
CA TYR A 408 -3.10 -17.04 -24.64
C TYR A 408 -3.78 -17.69 -25.86
N SER A 409 -4.80 -17.04 -26.43
CA SER A 409 -5.46 -17.52 -27.67
C SER A 409 -4.52 -17.56 -28.87
N PHE A 410 -3.53 -16.66 -28.92
CA PHE A 410 -2.57 -16.59 -30.03
C PHE A 410 -1.27 -17.34 -29.75
N TYR A 411 -0.74 -17.28 -28.53
CA TYR A 411 0.57 -17.85 -28.17
C TYR A 411 0.48 -19.20 -27.47
N GLY A 412 -0.69 -19.58 -26.93
CA GLY A 412 -0.92 -20.86 -26.29
C GLY A 412 0.13 -21.19 -25.22
N GLN A 413 0.73 -22.38 -25.31
CA GLN A 413 1.78 -22.85 -24.41
C GLN A 413 3.03 -21.96 -24.35
N TYR A 414 3.23 -21.07 -25.34
CA TYR A 414 4.37 -20.16 -25.42
C TYR A 414 4.14 -18.82 -24.70
N SER A 415 3.09 -18.70 -23.89
CA SER A 415 2.81 -17.48 -23.14
C SER A 415 3.71 -17.38 -21.90
N ALA A 416 4.89 -16.75 -22.03
CA ALA A 416 5.85 -16.65 -20.92
C ALA A 416 5.37 -15.71 -19.79
N ASN A 417 5.84 -15.95 -18.55
CA ASN A 417 5.51 -15.10 -17.38
C ASN A 417 5.94 -13.63 -17.59
N ASN A 418 7.01 -13.42 -18.35
CA ASN A 418 7.33 -12.12 -18.90
C ASN A 418 7.04 -12.09 -20.40
N ILE A 419 5.78 -11.84 -20.76
CA ILE A 419 5.30 -11.94 -22.15
C ILE A 419 6.08 -11.08 -23.16
N VAL A 420 6.65 -9.95 -22.73
CA VAL A 420 7.40 -9.06 -23.64
C VAL A 420 8.68 -9.74 -24.15
N ASN A 421 9.24 -10.69 -23.40
CA ASN A 421 10.43 -11.44 -23.81
C ASN A 421 10.18 -12.30 -25.06
N VAL A 422 8.92 -12.63 -25.33
CA VAL A 422 8.53 -13.51 -26.45
C VAL A 422 7.85 -12.74 -27.59
N VAL A 423 7.76 -11.41 -27.48
CA VAL A 423 7.20 -10.54 -28.52
C VAL A 423 8.14 -10.45 -29.72
N ASN A 424 7.55 -10.49 -30.91
CA ASN A 424 8.21 -10.41 -32.22
C ASN A 424 7.37 -9.49 -33.12
N PRO A 425 7.93 -8.66 -34.04
CA PRO A 425 9.33 -8.35 -34.33
C PRO A 425 10.05 -7.54 -33.25
N TYR A 426 11.39 -7.55 -33.33
CA TYR A 426 12.26 -6.85 -32.38
C TYR A 426 11.91 -5.37 -32.16
N GLY A 427 11.46 -4.66 -33.20
CA GLY A 427 11.04 -3.27 -33.06
C GLY A 427 9.87 -3.09 -32.07
N LEU A 428 8.87 -3.97 -32.09
CA LEU A 428 7.74 -3.94 -31.16
C LEU A 428 8.17 -4.34 -29.75
N GLN A 429 9.03 -5.36 -29.64
CA GLN A 429 9.62 -5.76 -28.37
C GLN A 429 10.42 -4.61 -27.72
N THR A 430 11.25 -3.93 -28.51
CA THR A 430 12.04 -2.77 -28.07
C THR A 430 11.15 -1.63 -27.60
N ALA A 431 10.12 -1.28 -28.37
CA ALA A 431 9.15 -0.25 -27.98
C ALA A 431 8.48 -0.59 -26.64
N GLY A 432 8.05 -1.85 -26.46
CA GLY A 432 7.47 -2.33 -25.21
C GLY A 432 8.45 -2.27 -24.04
N ASN A 433 9.70 -2.70 -24.24
CA ASN A 433 10.75 -2.65 -23.21
C ASN A 433 11.11 -1.22 -22.82
N VAL A 434 11.16 -0.27 -23.76
CA VAL A 434 11.37 1.16 -23.46
C VAL A 434 10.24 1.71 -22.59
N LEU A 435 8.97 1.43 -22.93
CA LEU A 435 7.82 1.88 -22.13
C LEU A 435 7.85 1.29 -20.70
N ARG A 436 8.26 0.03 -20.54
CA ARG A 436 8.41 -0.62 -19.21
C ARG A 436 9.58 -0.10 -18.42
N LEU A 437 10.63 0.35 -19.10
CA LEU A 437 11.77 0.99 -18.48
C LEU A 437 11.32 2.35 -17.93
N LEU A 438 10.61 3.15 -18.72
CA LEU A 438 10.03 4.44 -18.30
C LEU A 438 9.05 4.32 -17.13
N SER A 439 8.07 3.42 -17.22
CA SER A 439 7.13 3.15 -16.11
C SER A 439 7.84 2.55 -14.89
N GLY A 440 8.91 1.79 -15.12
CA GLY A 440 9.77 1.23 -14.10
C GLY A 440 10.57 2.25 -13.30
N TRP A 441 11.05 3.31 -13.94
CA TRP A 441 11.75 4.40 -13.27
C TRP A 441 10.84 5.13 -12.28
N ILE A 442 9.58 5.31 -12.66
CA ILE A 442 8.54 5.86 -11.78
C ILE A 442 8.36 4.97 -10.55
N ALA A 443 8.23 3.66 -10.75
CA ALA A 443 8.11 2.70 -9.67
C ALA A 443 9.35 2.71 -8.75
N ILE A 444 10.56 2.72 -9.30
CA ILE A 444 11.82 2.81 -8.52
C ILE A 444 11.83 4.02 -7.59
N ILE A 445 11.47 5.20 -8.10
CA ILE A 445 11.44 6.44 -7.30
C ILE A 445 10.36 6.35 -6.22
N MET A 446 9.19 5.80 -6.53
CA MET A 446 8.07 5.66 -5.58
C MET A 446 8.39 4.66 -4.47
N TYR A 447 8.78 3.44 -4.85
CA TYR A 447 9.08 2.34 -3.92
C TYR A 447 10.30 2.63 -3.06
N PHE A 448 11.31 3.34 -3.55
CA PHE A 448 12.43 3.76 -2.71
C PHE A 448 12.00 4.80 -1.67
N ASN A 449 11.33 5.87 -2.10
CA ASN A 449 10.97 6.96 -1.17
C ASN A 449 9.99 6.50 -0.09
N ILE A 450 9.08 5.59 -0.43
CA ILE A 450 8.15 5.00 0.54
C ILE A 450 8.86 3.90 1.34
N GLY A 451 9.55 2.97 0.67
CA GLY A 451 10.18 1.81 1.28
C GLY A 451 11.29 2.17 2.26
N MET A 452 12.25 3.02 1.86
CA MET A 452 13.28 3.48 2.79
C MET A 452 12.69 4.25 3.97
N LYS A 453 11.60 5.00 3.74
CA LYS A 453 10.95 5.78 4.80
C LYS A 453 10.34 4.84 5.81
N THR A 454 9.66 3.80 5.35
CA THR A 454 9.14 2.74 6.20
C THR A 454 10.26 2.01 6.94
N VAL A 455 11.35 1.63 6.27
CA VAL A 455 12.49 0.96 6.92
C VAL A 455 13.11 1.85 8.00
N TYR A 456 13.33 3.14 7.70
CA TYR A 456 13.90 4.07 8.66
C TYR A 456 12.99 4.29 9.86
N LEU A 457 11.70 4.58 9.63
CA LEU A 457 10.76 4.89 10.71
C LEU A 457 10.40 3.65 11.53
N GLU A 458 10.11 2.54 10.88
CA GLU A 458 9.54 1.37 11.55
C GLU A 458 10.59 0.39 12.08
N VAL A 459 11.77 0.30 11.44
CA VAL A 459 12.86 -0.58 11.90
C VAL A 459 13.90 0.23 12.67
N PHE A 460 14.54 1.22 12.03
CA PHE A 460 15.64 1.95 12.69
C PHE A 460 15.17 2.83 13.84
N GLN A 461 14.15 3.66 13.64
CA GLN A 461 13.65 4.57 14.68
C GLN A 461 12.81 3.81 15.73
N ALA A 462 11.93 2.90 15.33
CA ALA A 462 11.07 2.18 16.28
C ALA A 462 11.76 1.02 17.02
N VAL A 463 12.59 0.21 16.34
CA VAL A 463 13.23 -0.98 16.97
C VAL A 463 14.62 -0.62 17.50
N PHE A 464 15.46 0.02 16.68
CA PHE A 464 16.83 0.37 17.05
C PHE A 464 16.96 1.74 17.74
N LYS A 465 15.85 2.46 17.96
CA LYS A 465 15.79 3.78 18.64
C LYS A 465 16.68 4.85 17.98
N PHE A 466 16.80 4.84 16.65
CA PHE A 466 17.52 5.87 15.91
C PHE A 466 16.86 7.25 16.05
N PRO A 467 17.62 8.35 15.86
CA PRO A 467 17.09 9.70 15.93
C PRO A 467 16.02 9.95 14.85
N SER A 468 15.10 10.88 15.13
CA SER A 468 14.04 11.24 14.18
C SER A 468 14.63 11.72 12.85
N ILE A 469 14.00 11.35 11.73
CA ILE A 469 14.42 11.75 10.37
C ILE A 469 14.44 13.27 10.17
N VAL A 470 13.72 14.02 11.02
CA VAL A 470 13.65 15.49 10.98
C VAL A 470 14.92 16.12 11.56
N GLU A 471 15.56 15.46 12.52
CA GLU A 471 16.78 15.93 13.17
C GLU A 471 17.98 15.88 12.23
N LYS A 472 18.98 16.75 12.45
CA LYS A 472 20.21 16.76 11.65
C LYS A 472 20.92 15.40 11.63
N LYS A 473 20.98 14.71 12.78
CA LYS A 473 21.56 13.37 12.89
C LYS A 473 20.76 12.34 12.08
N GLY A 474 19.43 12.35 12.18
CA GLY A 474 18.59 11.44 11.41
C GLY A 474 18.66 11.68 9.90
N LYS A 475 18.80 12.95 9.46
CA LYS A 475 19.05 13.28 8.05
C LYS A 475 20.36 12.67 7.53
N ILE A 476 21.43 12.68 8.33
CA ILE A 476 22.72 12.08 7.95
C ILE A 476 22.58 10.56 7.83
N PHE A 477 21.97 9.90 8.83
CA PHE A 477 21.73 8.46 8.78
C PHE A 477 20.88 8.06 7.58
N TRP A 478 19.86 8.84 7.23
CA TRP A 478 19.07 8.62 6.03
C TRP A 478 19.92 8.62 4.75
N TYR A 479 20.77 9.63 4.57
CA TYR A 479 21.62 9.74 3.37
C TYR A 479 22.72 8.67 3.31
N LEU A 480 23.09 8.07 4.44
CA LEU A 480 24.03 6.95 4.50
C LEU A 480 23.34 5.60 4.30
N LEU A 481 22.18 5.38 4.92
CA LEU A 481 21.43 4.13 4.83
C LEU A 481 20.79 3.91 3.45
N GLY A 482 20.41 4.98 2.75
CA GLY A 482 19.83 4.91 1.41
C GLY A 482 20.73 4.17 0.40
N PRO A 483 21.99 4.60 0.20
CA PRO A 483 22.95 3.88 -0.62
C PRO A 483 23.21 2.45 -0.14
N CYS A 484 23.36 2.22 1.17
CA CYS A 484 23.55 0.86 1.71
C CYS A 484 22.39 -0.07 1.35
N TYR A 485 21.16 0.41 1.44
CA TYR A 485 19.97 -0.35 1.05
C TYR A 485 19.96 -0.74 -0.43
N TRP A 486 20.33 0.19 -1.32
CA TRP A 486 20.46 -0.10 -2.75
C TRP A 486 21.55 -1.12 -3.06
N ILE A 487 22.70 -1.01 -2.40
CA ILE A 487 23.82 -1.96 -2.55
C ILE A 487 23.38 -3.36 -2.10
N LEU A 488 22.73 -3.47 -0.94
CA LEU A 488 22.22 -4.75 -0.44
C LEU A 488 21.15 -5.33 -1.37
N ALA A 489 20.23 -4.51 -1.88
CA ALA A 489 19.21 -4.95 -2.83
C ALA A 489 19.83 -5.44 -4.15
N PHE A 490 20.88 -4.76 -4.64
CA PHE A 490 21.65 -5.20 -5.79
C PHE A 490 22.34 -6.55 -5.54
N ILE A 491 22.98 -6.73 -4.38
CA ILE A 491 23.63 -8.00 -4.02
C ILE A 491 22.60 -9.14 -4.02
N VAL A 492 21.43 -8.93 -3.41
CA VAL A 492 20.37 -9.94 -3.38
C VAL A 492 19.82 -10.21 -4.78
N ALA A 493 19.60 -9.18 -5.58
CA ALA A 493 19.16 -9.33 -6.97
C ALA A 493 20.17 -10.12 -7.82
N GLY A 494 21.47 -9.87 -7.67
CA GLY A 494 22.53 -10.53 -8.44
C GLY A 494 22.88 -11.93 -7.93
N ALA A 495 22.57 -12.23 -6.67
CA ALA A 495 22.84 -13.51 -6.04
C ALA A 495 21.87 -14.62 -6.47
N VAL A 496 20.60 -14.29 -6.69
CA VAL A 496 19.58 -15.24 -7.19
C VAL A 496 19.26 -14.93 -8.66
N PRO A 497 20.00 -15.51 -9.61
CA PRO A 497 19.87 -15.25 -11.05
C PRO A 497 18.60 -15.84 -11.68
N ASN A 498 17.43 -15.61 -11.10
CA ASN A 498 16.13 -16.01 -11.66
C ASN A 498 15.03 -15.07 -11.18
N LEU A 499 14.55 -14.20 -12.07
CA LEU A 499 13.52 -13.21 -11.74
C LEU A 499 12.21 -13.87 -11.29
N ASN A 500 11.75 -14.88 -12.03
CA ASN A 500 10.47 -15.54 -11.76
C ASN A 500 10.49 -16.24 -10.40
N GLY A 501 11.60 -16.87 -10.04
CA GLY A 501 11.79 -17.52 -8.76
C GLY A 501 11.77 -16.56 -7.57
N ILE A 502 12.53 -15.45 -7.63
CA ILE A 502 12.49 -14.42 -6.57
C ILE A 502 11.07 -13.85 -6.44
N VAL A 503 10.44 -13.48 -7.56
CA VAL A 503 9.10 -12.89 -7.59
C VAL A 503 8.08 -13.84 -6.98
N SER A 504 8.06 -15.12 -7.39
CA SER A 504 7.12 -16.11 -6.86
C SER A 504 7.35 -16.38 -5.36
N PHE A 505 8.60 -16.48 -4.92
CA PHE A 505 8.92 -16.70 -3.50
C PHE A 505 8.51 -15.51 -2.63
N VAL A 506 8.92 -14.30 -2.99
CA VAL A 506 8.56 -13.06 -2.27
C VAL A 506 7.06 -12.82 -2.31
N GLY A 507 6.44 -13.10 -3.46
CA GLY A 507 5.01 -13.02 -3.68
C GLY A 507 4.22 -13.91 -2.73
N ALA A 508 4.63 -15.19 -2.61
CA ALA A 508 3.98 -16.16 -1.75
C ALA A 508 4.16 -15.85 -0.25
N VAL A 509 5.38 -15.50 0.18
CA VAL A 509 5.69 -15.28 1.61
C VAL A 509 5.12 -13.96 2.12
N PHE A 510 5.25 -12.87 1.38
CA PHE A 510 4.89 -11.53 1.88
C PHE A 510 3.64 -10.99 1.19
N MET A 511 3.66 -10.87 -0.13
CA MET A 511 2.65 -10.10 -0.87
C MET A 511 1.24 -10.69 -0.76
N MET A 512 1.14 -12.02 -0.75
CA MET A 512 -0.09 -12.76 -0.42
C MET A 512 -0.64 -12.34 0.94
N ASN A 513 0.21 -12.34 1.98
CA ASN A 513 -0.24 -12.07 3.34
C ASN A 513 -0.73 -10.63 3.51
N PHE A 514 -0.03 -9.64 2.93
CA PHE A 514 -0.47 -8.24 3.00
C PHE A 514 -1.77 -7.95 2.26
N THR A 515 -2.12 -8.76 1.25
CA THR A 515 -3.31 -8.56 0.43
C THR A 515 -4.52 -9.36 0.93
N TYR A 516 -4.29 -10.56 1.44
CA TYR A 516 -5.34 -11.51 1.80
C TYR A 516 -5.36 -11.78 3.30
N THR A 517 -4.33 -12.43 3.84
CA THR A 517 -4.30 -12.92 5.23
C THR A 517 -4.44 -11.79 6.27
N PHE A 518 -3.61 -10.76 6.18
CA PHE A 518 -3.54 -9.68 7.16
C PHE A 518 -4.81 -8.83 7.21
N PRO A 519 -5.43 -8.44 6.07
CA PRO A 519 -6.77 -7.89 6.08
C PRO A 519 -7.80 -8.83 6.73
N GLY A 520 -7.75 -10.13 6.47
CA GLY A 520 -8.59 -11.12 7.17
C GLY A 520 -8.45 -11.05 8.70
N MET A 521 -7.22 -10.92 9.20
CA MET A 521 -6.95 -10.74 10.63
C MET A 521 -7.50 -9.41 11.16
N MET A 522 -7.38 -8.32 10.39
CA MET A 522 -7.96 -7.02 10.76
C MET A 522 -9.48 -7.10 10.91
N TYR A 523 -10.16 -7.75 9.95
CA TYR A 523 -11.61 -7.93 9.99
C TYR A 523 -12.03 -8.71 11.23
N MET A 524 -11.41 -9.88 11.45
CA MET A 524 -11.69 -10.76 12.58
C MET A 524 -11.50 -10.03 13.92
N SER A 525 -10.38 -9.33 14.10
CA SER A 525 -10.12 -8.61 15.35
C SER A 525 -11.10 -7.46 15.57
N SER A 526 -11.40 -6.69 14.52
CA SER A 526 -12.32 -5.55 14.60
C SER A 526 -13.74 -5.97 15.00
N ILE A 527 -14.26 -7.07 14.47
CA ILE A 527 -15.59 -7.56 14.84
C ILE A 527 -15.62 -8.11 16.27
N ILE A 528 -14.55 -8.78 16.71
CA ILE A 528 -14.46 -9.33 18.07
C ILE A 528 -14.38 -8.21 19.10
N HIS A 529 -13.53 -7.20 18.89
CA HIS A 529 -13.39 -6.06 19.80
C HIS A 529 -14.71 -5.31 19.95
N LYS A 530 -15.37 -4.97 18.85
CA LYS A 530 -16.69 -4.29 18.88
C LYS A 530 -17.78 -5.13 19.54
N ALA A 531 -17.73 -6.45 19.39
CA ALA A 531 -18.72 -7.33 19.99
C ALA A 531 -18.48 -7.58 21.48
N ALA A 532 -17.25 -7.41 21.95
CA ALA A 532 -16.87 -7.67 23.33
C ALA A 532 -17.26 -6.56 24.31
N GLU A 533 -17.58 -5.36 23.81
CA GLU A 533 -18.01 -4.21 24.61
C GLU A 533 -19.26 -4.52 25.44
N LEU A 534 -19.18 -4.28 26.75
CA LEU A 534 -20.29 -4.40 27.70
C LEU A 534 -20.97 -3.04 27.94
N PRO A 535 -22.26 -3.02 28.33
CA PRO A 535 -22.92 -1.77 28.72
C PRO A 535 -22.18 -1.07 29.87
N GLY A 536 -21.80 0.19 29.68
CA GLY A 536 -21.05 0.98 30.67
C GLY A 536 -19.54 1.00 30.44
N GLU A 537 -19.01 0.17 29.54
CA GLU A 537 -17.63 0.29 29.06
C GLU A 537 -17.51 1.38 28.02
N GLY A 538 -16.31 1.96 27.91
CA GLY A 538 -16.01 2.99 26.92
C GLY A 538 -14.95 3.97 27.40
N PHE A 539 -14.60 4.90 26.52
CA PHE A 539 -13.70 6.01 26.85
C PHE A 539 -14.53 7.21 27.30
N ASN A 540 -14.27 7.70 28.51
CA ASN A 540 -14.89 8.94 28.98
C ASN A 540 -13.94 10.12 28.69
N PRO A 541 -14.31 11.08 27.82
CA PRO A 541 -13.45 12.22 27.47
C PRO A 541 -13.20 13.18 28.64
N ALA A 542 -14.11 13.24 29.61
CA ALA A 542 -14.02 14.16 30.75
C ALA A 542 -13.06 13.66 31.82
N THR A 543 -13.13 12.37 32.16
CA THR A 543 -12.20 11.74 33.12
C THR A 543 -10.93 11.20 32.47
N ARG A 544 -10.95 11.01 31.14
CA ARG A 544 -9.89 10.41 30.31
C ARG A 544 -9.53 8.98 30.71
N GLU A 545 -10.41 8.34 31.47
CA GLU A 545 -10.26 6.94 31.83
C GLU A 545 -11.06 6.07 30.86
N THR A 546 -10.45 4.95 30.49
CA THR A 546 -11.16 3.89 29.76
C THR A 546 -11.73 2.93 30.79
N ILE A 547 -13.06 2.86 30.86
CA ILE A 547 -13.74 1.90 31.73
C ILE A 547 -13.78 0.57 30.99
N ARG A 548 -13.08 -0.43 31.54
CA ARG A 548 -13.16 -1.83 31.12
C ARG A 548 -13.47 -2.69 32.34
N HIS A 549 -14.43 -3.60 32.21
CA HIS A 549 -14.77 -4.53 33.29
C HIS A 549 -13.89 -5.78 33.26
N ASP A 550 -13.35 -6.14 32.10
CA ASP A 550 -12.40 -7.23 31.92
C ASP A 550 -11.46 -7.01 30.73
N ASP A 551 -10.29 -7.65 30.81
CA ASP A 551 -9.23 -7.56 29.81
C ASP A 551 -8.80 -8.93 29.27
N GLY A 552 -8.07 -8.89 28.16
CA GLY A 552 -7.37 -10.05 27.59
C GLY A 552 -8.29 -11.11 26.99
N LEU A 553 -7.98 -12.38 27.27
CA LEU A 553 -8.59 -13.53 26.59
C LEU A 553 -10.09 -13.67 26.89
N LYS A 554 -10.54 -13.28 28.09
CA LYS A 554 -11.97 -13.34 28.47
C LYS A 554 -12.83 -12.44 27.57
N ARG A 555 -12.37 -11.21 27.33
CA ARG A 555 -12.98 -10.24 26.41
C ARG A 555 -13.02 -10.78 24.99
N TRP A 556 -11.91 -11.34 24.50
CA TRP A 556 -11.83 -11.97 23.18
C TRP A 556 -12.79 -13.15 23.00
N ILE A 557 -12.88 -14.06 23.98
CA ILE A 557 -13.80 -15.20 23.94
C ILE A 557 -15.25 -14.71 23.93
N ARG A 558 -15.59 -13.67 24.71
CA ARG A 558 -16.93 -13.08 24.72
C ARG A 558 -17.29 -12.49 23.36
N GLY A 559 -16.42 -11.65 22.79
CA GLY A 559 -16.61 -11.07 21.47
C GLY A 559 -16.75 -12.15 20.38
N TYR A 560 -15.91 -13.19 20.44
CA TYR A 560 -15.98 -14.33 19.53
C TYR A 560 -17.30 -15.08 19.65
N LYS A 561 -17.76 -15.41 20.87
CA LYS A 561 -19.04 -16.11 21.08
C LYS A 561 -20.23 -15.31 20.54
N LYS A 562 -20.23 -13.99 20.72
CA LYS A 562 -21.30 -13.12 20.21
C LYS A 562 -21.30 -13.02 18.68
N THR A 563 -20.14 -13.14 18.04
CA THR A 563 -19.96 -13.05 16.59
C THR A 563 -19.53 -14.37 15.95
N TRP A 564 -19.86 -15.51 16.59
CA TRP A 564 -19.22 -16.80 16.32
C TRP A 564 -19.23 -17.16 14.83
N PHE A 565 -20.35 -16.97 14.15
CA PHE A 565 -20.49 -17.28 12.73
C PHE A 565 -19.52 -16.45 11.86
N ARG A 566 -19.52 -15.12 12.03
CA ARG A 566 -18.66 -14.21 11.25
C ARG A 566 -17.18 -14.38 11.60
N SER A 567 -16.87 -14.55 12.88
CA SER A 567 -15.51 -14.75 13.38
C SER A 567 -14.93 -16.09 12.95
N THR A 568 -15.74 -17.15 12.90
CA THR A 568 -15.31 -18.47 12.40
C THR A 568 -15.01 -18.41 10.89
N ILE A 569 -15.87 -17.75 10.10
CA ILE A 569 -15.62 -17.57 8.66
C ILE A 569 -14.34 -16.77 8.42
N ALA A 570 -14.13 -15.68 9.17
CA ALA A 570 -12.92 -14.88 9.07
C ALA A 570 -11.67 -15.68 9.49
N LEU A 571 -11.77 -16.49 10.53
CA LEU A 571 -10.69 -17.39 10.95
C LEU A 571 -10.36 -18.42 9.87
N ILE A 572 -11.36 -19.06 9.28
CA ILE A 572 -11.16 -19.99 8.15
C ILE A 572 -10.47 -19.28 6.99
N TYR A 573 -10.91 -18.07 6.65
CA TYR A 573 -10.29 -17.27 5.60
C TYR A 573 -8.80 -16.97 5.89
N VAL A 574 -8.46 -16.60 7.13
CA VAL A 574 -7.07 -16.37 7.56
C VAL A 574 -6.25 -17.67 7.47
N LEU A 575 -6.80 -18.81 7.92
CA LEU A 575 -6.13 -20.11 7.83
C LEU A 575 -5.90 -20.54 6.39
N LEU A 576 -6.87 -20.31 5.50
CA LEU A 576 -6.71 -20.55 4.06
C LEU A 576 -5.63 -19.64 3.46
N GLY A 577 -5.57 -18.37 3.85
CA GLY A 577 -4.49 -17.46 3.44
C GLY A 577 -3.10 -17.95 3.85
N LEU A 578 -2.96 -18.42 5.10
CA LEU A 578 -1.73 -19.03 5.60
C LEU A 578 -1.38 -20.35 4.89
N ALA A 579 -2.38 -21.18 4.59
CA ALA A 579 -2.19 -22.40 3.81
C ALA A 579 -1.71 -22.08 2.39
N CYS A 580 -2.31 -21.08 1.73
CA CYS A 580 -1.88 -20.60 0.42
C CYS A 580 -0.45 -20.01 0.46
N CYS A 581 -0.08 -19.30 1.52
CA CYS A 581 1.30 -18.85 1.74
C CYS A 581 2.27 -20.05 1.81
N GLY A 582 1.93 -21.08 2.60
CA GLY A 582 2.75 -22.28 2.74
C GLY A 582 2.91 -23.05 1.44
N MET A 583 1.80 -23.34 0.76
CA MET A 583 1.81 -24.02 -0.54
C MET A 583 2.52 -23.19 -1.62
N GLY A 584 2.37 -21.87 -1.61
CA GLY A 584 3.03 -20.98 -2.56
C GLY A 584 4.53 -20.91 -2.38
N THR A 585 4.97 -20.90 -1.13
CA THR A 585 6.40 -20.95 -0.78
C THR A 585 7.00 -22.28 -1.20
N TRP A 586 6.31 -23.39 -0.92
CA TRP A 586 6.72 -24.72 -1.37
C TRP A 586 6.84 -24.80 -2.89
N ALA A 587 5.81 -24.40 -3.65
CA ALA A 587 5.81 -24.44 -5.11
C ALA A 587 6.93 -23.58 -5.73
N ALA A 588 7.20 -22.41 -5.13
CA ALA A 588 8.30 -21.55 -5.56
C ALA A 588 9.67 -22.20 -5.32
N ILE A 589 9.86 -22.87 -4.18
CA ILE A 589 11.10 -23.59 -3.84
C ILE A 589 11.30 -24.79 -4.78
N GLU A 590 10.28 -25.61 -5.00
CA GLU A 590 10.34 -26.75 -5.94
C GLU A 590 10.66 -26.28 -7.36
N GLY A 591 10.04 -25.18 -7.81
CA GLY A 591 10.34 -24.57 -9.11
C GLY A 591 11.81 -24.14 -9.21
N LEU A 592 12.36 -23.51 -8.16
CA LEU A 592 13.77 -23.12 -8.11
C LEU A 592 14.71 -24.34 -8.09
N ILE A 593 14.37 -25.41 -7.35
CA ILE A 593 15.14 -26.66 -7.32
C ILE A 593 15.14 -27.31 -8.71
N ALA A 594 14.00 -27.35 -9.39
CA ALA A 594 13.89 -27.90 -10.73
C ALA A 594 14.70 -27.10 -11.76
N VAL A 595 14.68 -25.77 -11.67
CA VAL A 595 15.41 -24.89 -12.60
C VAL A 595 16.92 -24.92 -12.35
N PHE A 596 17.38 -24.96 -11.10
CA PHE A 596 18.82 -24.99 -10.77
C PHE A 596 19.41 -26.41 -10.60
N GLY A 597 18.58 -27.45 -10.66
CA GLY A 597 18.97 -28.84 -10.45
C GLY A 597 19.70 -29.49 -11.64
N PRO A 598 20.06 -30.78 -11.53
CA PRO A 598 20.76 -31.50 -12.59
C PRO A 598 19.94 -31.54 -13.90
N GLY A 599 20.50 -30.97 -14.98
CA GLY A 599 19.81 -30.83 -16.27
C GLY A 599 18.98 -29.54 -16.42
N GLY A 600 18.94 -28.71 -15.39
CA GLY A 600 18.42 -27.35 -15.43
C GLY A 600 19.40 -26.34 -16.03
N THR A 601 19.11 -25.05 -15.86
CA THR A 601 19.89 -23.97 -16.46
C THR A 601 21.10 -23.60 -15.60
N VAL A 602 22.26 -23.43 -16.23
CA VAL A 602 23.50 -22.97 -15.57
C VAL A 602 23.37 -21.47 -15.29
N ALA A 603 22.86 -21.11 -14.12
CA ALA A 603 22.67 -19.72 -13.76
C ALA A 603 23.98 -19.14 -13.17
N VAL A 604 24.57 -18.16 -13.85
CA VAL A 604 25.78 -17.47 -13.38
C VAL A 604 25.40 -16.26 -12.52
N SER A 605 25.61 -16.35 -11.21
CA SER A 605 25.50 -15.18 -10.32
C SER A 605 26.56 -14.14 -10.69
N PHE A 606 26.17 -12.87 -10.71
CA PHE A 606 27.06 -11.76 -11.06
C PHE A 606 27.78 -11.93 -12.43
N GLY A 607 27.14 -12.58 -13.40
CA GLY A 607 27.65 -12.74 -14.76
C GLY A 607 27.27 -11.63 -15.74
N CYS A 608 28.02 -11.51 -16.84
CA CYS A 608 27.62 -10.66 -17.98
C CYS A 608 26.51 -11.24 -18.85
N PRO A 609 26.41 -12.57 -19.07
CA PRO A 609 25.24 -13.14 -19.73
C PRO A 609 23.98 -12.90 -18.91
N VAL A 610 22.86 -12.68 -19.58
CA VAL A 610 21.57 -12.60 -18.89
C VAL A 610 21.28 -13.94 -18.22
N PRO A 611 20.97 -13.92 -16.92
CA PRO A 611 20.55 -15.12 -16.25
C PRO A 611 19.13 -15.52 -16.66
N VAL A 612 18.92 -16.84 -16.70
CA VAL A 612 17.72 -17.56 -17.16
C VAL A 612 16.41 -17.24 -16.43
#